data_AF-A0A968WU21-F1
#
_entry.id   AF-A0A968WU21-F1
#
_cell.length_a   1.000
_cell.length_b   1.000
_cell.length_c   1.000
_cell.angle_alpha   90.00
_cell.angle_beta   90.00
_cell.angle_gamma   90.00
#
_symmetry.space_group_name_H-M   'P 1'
#
loop_
_entity.id
_entity.type
_entity.pdbx_description
1 polymer ?
#
loop_
_entity_poly.entity_id
_entity_poly.type
_entity_poly.pdbx_seq_one_letter_code
_entity_poly.pdbx_strand_id
1 'polypeptide(L)'
;MPTAYIETTIPSYYSSRIARDVVQIARQTATRQWWDEGCSGFDLFTSQEVIDEAGRGDPEQASRRLEILAEIPVLELNSEVENLARRLIAAGLVPASVASDAVHIATASVHAVDFLITWNFKHIANPIIRQRLRQEVALSGYALPVLCTPEELLSDEND
;
A
#
# COMPACT_ATOMS: atom_id res chain seq x y z
N MET A 1 2.64 -11.36 -14.31
CA MET A 1 3.83 -11.08 -13.48
C MET A 1 3.41 -11.16 -12.01
N PRO A 2 4.28 -11.05 -10.99
CA PRO A 2 3.79 -10.82 -9.64
C PRO A 2 2.92 -9.55 -9.60
N THR A 3 1.88 -9.55 -8.79
CA THR A 3 0.92 -8.44 -8.67
C THR A 3 1.25 -7.58 -7.46
N ALA A 4 1.14 -6.25 -7.59
CA ALA A 4 1.45 -5.33 -6.49
C ALA A 4 0.36 -4.27 -6.29
N TYR A 5 -0.10 -4.15 -5.05
CA TYR A 5 -1.05 -3.13 -4.64
C TYR A 5 -0.30 -1.91 -4.12
N ILE A 6 -0.57 -0.76 -4.74
CA ILE A 6 0.01 0.54 -4.42
C ILE A 6 -0.96 1.30 -3.52
N GLU A 7 -0.60 1.44 -2.24
CA GLU A 7 -1.31 2.32 -1.30
C GLU A 7 -0.73 3.74 -1.29
N THR A 8 -1.49 4.68 -0.72
CA THR A 8 -1.30 6.14 -0.82
C THR A 8 0.08 6.66 -0.43
N THR A 9 0.80 6.02 0.48
CA THR A 9 2.14 6.53 0.85
C THR A 9 3.12 6.46 -0.33
N ILE A 10 2.97 5.51 -1.25
CA ILE A 10 3.89 5.33 -2.39
C ILE A 10 3.84 6.52 -3.36
N PRO A 11 2.68 6.89 -3.98
CA PRO A 11 2.61 8.07 -4.83
C PRO A 11 2.93 9.36 -4.05
N SER A 12 2.66 9.39 -2.74
CA SER A 12 3.03 10.52 -1.87
C SER A 12 4.54 10.68 -1.78
N TYR A 13 5.30 9.61 -1.48
CA TYR A 13 6.76 9.67 -1.42
C TYR A 13 7.39 9.92 -2.79
N TYR A 14 6.83 9.36 -3.86
CA TYR A 14 7.33 9.57 -5.23
C TYR A 14 7.23 11.05 -5.67
N SER A 15 6.04 11.64 -5.55
CA SER A 15 5.72 12.99 -6.05
C SER A 15 6.16 14.15 -5.14
N SER A 16 6.43 13.87 -3.86
CA SER A 16 6.78 14.89 -2.89
C SER A 16 8.07 15.61 -3.24
N ARG A 17 8.13 16.90 -2.89
CA ARG A 17 9.39 17.67 -2.90
C ARG A 17 10.41 16.98 -2.00
N ILE A 18 11.70 17.15 -2.32
CA ILE A 18 12.80 16.59 -1.52
C ILE A 18 12.61 16.99 -0.05
N ALA A 19 12.49 16.00 0.81
CA ALA A 19 12.33 16.21 2.24
C ALA A 19 13.60 16.81 2.85
N ARG A 20 13.48 17.41 4.04
CA ARG A 20 14.64 17.90 4.82
C ARG A 20 15.17 16.86 5.80
N ASP A 21 14.32 15.91 6.17
CA ASP A 21 14.64 14.83 7.08
C ASP A 21 15.30 13.66 6.34
N VAL A 22 16.42 13.16 6.87
CA VAL A 22 17.25 12.14 6.21
C VAL A 22 16.48 10.83 6.00
N VAL A 23 15.65 10.43 6.96
CA VAL A 23 14.85 9.21 6.84
C VAL A 23 13.80 9.37 5.75
N GLN A 24 13.14 10.52 5.68
CA GLN A 24 12.21 10.81 4.59
C GLN A 24 12.90 10.89 3.23
N ILE A 25 14.10 11.48 3.14
CA ILE A 25 14.90 11.50 1.90
C ILE A 25 15.17 10.07 1.44
N ALA A 26 15.64 9.18 2.32
CA ALA A 26 15.92 7.79 1.99
C ALA A 26 14.67 7.07 1.43
N ARG A 27 13.51 7.23 2.08
CA ARG A 27 12.25 6.66 1.60
C ARG A 27 11.83 7.20 0.24
N GLN A 28 11.97 8.52 0.02
CA GLN A 28 11.70 9.12 -1.29
C GLN A 28 12.62 8.54 -2.37
N THR A 29 13.92 8.41 -2.07
CA THR A 29 14.90 7.84 -3.00
C THR A 29 14.56 6.40 -3.34
N ALA A 30 14.34 5.54 -2.34
CA ALA A 30 13.99 4.14 -2.57
C ALA A 30 12.67 3.99 -3.33
N THR A 31 11.68 4.83 -3.03
CA THR A 31 10.40 4.83 -3.76
C THR A 31 10.58 5.22 -5.22
N ARG A 32 11.35 6.27 -5.52
CA ARG A 32 11.61 6.70 -6.90
C ARG A 32 12.41 5.66 -7.67
N GLN A 33 13.45 5.11 -7.06
CA GLN A 33 14.26 4.06 -7.68
C GLN A 33 13.40 2.84 -8.03
N TRP A 34 12.61 2.34 -7.07
CA TRP A 34 11.73 1.20 -7.33
C TRP A 34 10.67 1.51 -8.39
N TRP A 35 10.09 2.71 -8.37
CA TRP A 35 9.09 3.09 -9.37
C TRP A 35 9.67 3.26 -10.78
N ASP A 36 10.84 3.87 -10.90
CA ASP A 36 11.44 4.17 -12.20
C ASP A 36 12.11 2.93 -12.83
N GLU A 37 12.62 2.00 -12.00
CA GLU A 37 13.46 0.88 -12.46
C GLU A 37 12.84 -0.51 -12.15
N GLY A 38 12.15 -0.66 -11.02
CA GLY A 38 11.71 -1.97 -10.50
C GLY A 38 10.24 -2.31 -10.76
N CYS A 39 9.36 -1.31 -10.90
CA CYS A 39 7.92 -1.56 -10.96
C CYS A 39 7.48 -2.23 -12.26
N SER A 40 8.28 -2.15 -13.33
CA SER A 40 8.02 -2.83 -14.59
C SER A 40 8.06 -4.36 -14.48
N GLY A 41 8.55 -4.91 -13.37
CA GLY A 41 8.48 -6.33 -13.03
C GLY A 41 7.13 -6.78 -12.46
N PHE A 42 6.19 -5.86 -12.23
CA PHE A 42 4.92 -6.12 -11.54
C PHE A 42 3.70 -5.69 -12.35
N ASP A 43 2.60 -6.40 -12.16
CA ASP A 43 1.27 -5.95 -12.56
C ASP A 43 0.72 -5.07 -11.42
N LEU A 44 0.69 -3.76 -11.62
CA LEU A 44 0.31 -2.79 -10.59
C LEU A 44 -1.21 -2.63 -10.47
N PHE A 45 -1.69 -2.49 -9.25
CA PHE A 45 -3.08 -2.24 -8.91
C PHE A 45 -3.21 -1.19 -7.81
N THR A 46 -4.32 -0.48 -7.79
CA THR A 46 -4.69 0.45 -6.71
C THR A 46 -6.19 0.31 -6.38
N SER A 47 -6.77 1.20 -5.57
CA SER A 47 -8.21 1.21 -5.31
C SER A 47 -8.77 2.63 -5.19
N GLN A 48 -10.10 2.74 -5.19
CA GLN A 48 -10.78 4.02 -4.98
C GLN A 48 -10.39 4.68 -3.64
N GLU A 49 -10.09 3.89 -2.59
CA GLU A 49 -9.63 4.44 -1.31
C GLU A 49 -8.32 5.22 -1.49
N VAL A 50 -7.39 4.71 -2.30
CA VAL A 50 -6.10 5.37 -2.57
C VAL A 50 -6.31 6.63 -3.39
N ILE A 51 -7.21 6.61 -4.37
CA ILE A 51 -7.57 7.79 -5.16
C ILE A 51 -8.16 8.89 -4.28
N ASP A 52 -9.09 8.52 -3.40
CA ASP A 52 -9.74 9.45 -2.47
C ASP A 52 -8.76 10.05 -1.48
N GLU A 53 -7.81 9.26 -0.96
CA GLU A 53 -6.75 9.77 -0.08
C GLU A 53 -5.74 10.63 -0.83
N ALA A 54 -5.32 10.21 -2.03
CA ALA A 54 -4.40 10.95 -2.88
C ALA A 54 -4.96 12.31 -3.29
N GLY A 55 -6.28 12.45 -3.43
CA GLY A 55 -6.96 13.70 -3.74
C GLY A 55 -7.02 14.72 -2.59
N ARG A 56 -6.65 14.36 -1.36
CA ARG A 56 -6.75 15.25 -0.19
C ARG A 56 -5.52 16.13 0.00
N GLY A 57 -5.70 17.24 0.72
CA GLY A 57 -4.61 18.14 1.10
C GLY A 57 -4.30 19.21 0.05
N ASP A 58 -3.02 19.52 -0.12
CA ASP A 58 -2.58 20.55 -1.06
C ASP A 58 -2.94 20.19 -2.51
N PRO A 59 -3.64 21.07 -3.28
CA PRO A 59 -4.09 20.76 -4.63
C PRO A 59 -2.98 20.43 -5.62
N GLU A 60 -1.81 21.07 -5.52
CA GLU A 60 -0.68 20.79 -6.40
C GLU A 60 -0.13 19.39 -6.12
N GLN A 61 0.04 19.03 -4.84
CA GLN A 61 0.48 17.69 -4.46
C GLN A 61 -0.57 16.62 -4.80
N ALA A 62 -1.85 16.92 -4.64
CA ALA A 62 -2.94 16.01 -5.01
C ALA A 62 -2.95 15.71 -6.51
N SER A 63 -2.83 16.73 -7.37
CA SER A 63 -2.73 16.55 -8.83
C SER A 63 -1.59 15.61 -9.20
N ARG A 64 -0.39 15.84 -8.64
CA ARG A 64 0.79 15.01 -8.94
C ARG A 64 0.60 13.55 -8.52
N ARG A 65 -0.01 13.29 -7.35
CA ARG A 65 -0.29 11.91 -6.91
C ARG A 65 -1.31 11.23 -7.82
N LEU A 66 -2.36 11.94 -8.22
CA LEU A 66 -3.39 11.41 -9.09
C LEU A 66 -2.87 11.15 -10.52
N GLU A 67 -1.97 11.99 -11.04
CA GLU A 67 -1.30 11.77 -12.32
C GLU A 67 -0.52 10.45 -12.34
N ILE A 68 0.20 10.12 -11.26
CA ILE A 68 0.94 8.85 -11.12
C ILE A 68 0.00 7.65 -11.11
N LEU A 69 -1.17 7.78 -10.48
CA LEU A 69 -2.14 6.70 -10.33
C LEU A 69 -3.03 6.51 -11.57
N ALA A 70 -3.02 7.46 -12.52
CA ALA A 70 -4.00 7.53 -13.60
C ALA A 70 -3.99 6.30 -14.53
N GLU A 71 -2.83 5.67 -14.73
CA GLU A 71 -2.68 4.50 -15.59
C GLU A 71 -2.76 3.17 -14.84
N ILE A 72 -2.94 3.19 -13.51
CA ILE A 72 -2.96 1.99 -12.67
C ILE A 72 -4.39 1.47 -12.56
N PRO A 73 -4.64 0.19 -12.92
CA PRO A 73 -5.95 -0.43 -12.74
C PRO A 73 -6.47 -0.33 -11.30
N VAL A 74 -7.74 0.05 -11.17
CA VAL A 74 -8.42 0.23 -9.87
C VAL A 74 -9.21 -1.04 -9.52
N LEU A 75 -8.86 -1.67 -8.41
CA LEU A 75 -9.58 -2.81 -7.85
C LEU A 75 -10.89 -2.37 -7.18
N GLU A 76 -11.91 -3.19 -7.36
CA GLU A 76 -13.25 -2.94 -6.83
C GLU A 76 -13.28 -3.07 -5.30
N LEU A 77 -13.87 -2.07 -4.63
CA LEU A 77 -14.18 -2.11 -3.20
C LEU A 77 -15.55 -2.78 -2.98
N ASN A 78 -15.59 -4.10 -3.16
CA ASN A 78 -16.83 -4.87 -3.04
C ASN A 78 -17.18 -5.21 -1.57
N SER A 79 -18.30 -5.92 -1.38
CA SER A 79 -18.76 -6.30 -0.04
C SER A 79 -17.79 -7.22 0.71
N GLU A 80 -16.98 -8.02 0.01
CA GLU A 80 -15.98 -8.89 0.64
C GLU A 80 -14.84 -8.05 1.24
N VAL A 81 -14.38 -7.02 0.50
CA VAL A 81 -13.40 -6.04 0.99
C VAL A 81 -13.92 -5.33 2.24
N GLU A 82 -15.15 -4.82 2.20
CA GLU A 82 -15.76 -4.16 3.36
C GLU A 82 -15.86 -5.08 4.57
N ASN A 83 -16.30 -6.33 4.36
CA ASN A 83 -16.46 -7.30 5.44
C ASN A 83 -15.11 -7.64 6.09
N LEU A 84 -14.06 -7.88 5.28
CA LEU A 84 -12.73 -8.15 5.79
C LEU A 84 -12.17 -6.94 6.54
N ALA A 85 -12.28 -5.73 5.99
CA ALA A 85 -11.82 -4.50 6.65
C ALA A 85 -12.49 -4.30 8.03
N ARG A 86 -13.82 -4.45 8.11
CA ARG A 86 -14.56 -4.38 9.38
C ARG A 86 -14.09 -5.43 10.38
N ARG A 87 -13.77 -6.64 9.90
CA ARG A 87 -13.29 -7.72 10.76
C ARG A 87 -11.90 -7.42 11.34
N LEU A 88 -10.99 -6.87 10.53
CA LEU A 88 -9.66 -6.45 11.01
C LEU A 88 -9.76 -5.38 12.10
N ILE A 89 -10.71 -4.45 11.95
CA ILE A 89 -10.98 -3.42 12.96
C ILE A 89 -11.59 -4.04 14.23
N ALA A 90 -12.59 -4.91 14.09
CA ALA A 90 -13.25 -5.59 15.22
C ALA A 90 -12.28 -6.48 16.02
N ALA A 91 -11.30 -7.09 15.35
CA ALA A 91 -10.24 -7.87 15.99
C ALA A 91 -9.16 -7.00 16.70
N GLY A 92 -9.27 -5.67 16.60
CA GLY A 92 -8.31 -4.72 17.18
C GLY A 92 -6.94 -4.73 16.49
N LEU A 93 -6.87 -5.23 15.26
CA LEU A 93 -5.62 -5.27 14.47
C LEU A 93 -5.36 -3.92 13.79
N VAL A 94 -6.42 -3.25 13.36
CA VAL A 94 -6.38 -1.89 12.83
C VAL A 94 -7.28 -1.00 13.69
N PRO A 95 -6.80 0.13 14.23
CA PRO A 95 -7.65 1.04 15.00
C PRO A 95 -8.76 1.63 14.13
N ALA A 96 -9.97 1.79 14.70
CA ALA A 96 -11.11 2.38 13.97
C ALA A 96 -10.86 3.81 13.46
N SER A 97 -9.95 4.55 14.09
CA SER A 97 -9.55 5.89 13.65
C SER A 97 -8.78 5.92 12.33
N VAL A 98 -8.28 4.77 11.88
CA VAL A 98 -7.53 4.60 10.62
C VAL A 98 -8.14 3.46 9.80
N ALA A 99 -9.46 3.53 9.61
CA ALA A 99 -10.20 2.49 8.89
C ALA A 99 -9.70 2.29 7.44
N SER A 100 -9.13 3.31 6.81
CA SER A 100 -8.57 3.20 5.45
C SER A 100 -7.40 2.21 5.36
N ASP A 101 -6.56 2.12 6.40
CA ASP A 101 -5.49 1.13 6.48
C ASP A 101 -6.03 -0.31 6.42
N ALA A 102 -7.20 -0.56 7.03
CA ALA A 102 -7.88 -1.85 6.95
C ALA A 102 -8.42 -2.13 5.55
N VAL A 103 -8.89 -1.09 4.84
CA VAL A 103 -9.37 -1.20 3.45
C VAL A 103 -8.24 -1.56 2.50
N HIS A 104 -7.05 -0.98 2.65
CA HIS A 104 -5.88 -1.35 1.83
C HIS A 104 -5.50 -2.83 1.99
N ILE A 105 -5.39 -3.30 3.23
CA ILE A 105 -5.08 -4.70 3.53
C ILE A 105 -6.18 -5.61 2.98
N ALA A 106 -7.45 -5.27 3.21
CA ALA A 106 -8.57 -6.08 2.78
C ALA A 106 -8.66 -6.16 1.25
N THR A 107 -8.44 -5.03 0.55
CA THR A 107 -8.47 -4.99 -0.92
C THR A 107 -7.42 -5.90 -1.52
N ALA A 108 -6.16 -5.76 -1.08
CA ALA A 108 -5.07 -6.59 -1.58
C ALA A 108 -5.29 -8.08 -1.27
N SER A 109 -5.84 -8.41 -0.09
CA SER A 109 -6.15 -9.79 0.29
C SER A 109 -7.30 -10.42 -0.51
N VAL A 110 -8.42 -9.70 -0.67
CA VAL A 110 -9.61 -10.22 -1.37
C VAL A 110 -9.33 -10.44 -2.85
N HIS A 111 -8.58 -9.53 -3.47
CA HIS A 111 -8.18 -9.64 -4.87
C HIS A 111 -6.94 -10.51 -5.09
N ALA A 112 -6.45 -11.18 -4.05
CA ALA A 112 -5.31 -12.09 -4.08
C ALA A 112 -4.05 -11.47 -4.69
N VAL A 113 -3.78 -10.20 -4.38
CA VAL A 113 -2.56 -9.52 -4.80
C VAL A 113 -1.36 -10.10 -4.05
N ASP A 114 -0.23 -10.28 -4.73
CA ASP A 114 0.96 -10.89 -4.14
C ASP A 114 1.65 -9.97 -3.12
N PHE A 115 1.73 -8.68 -3.43
CA PHE A 115 2.44 -7.67 -2.63
C PHE A 115 1.55 -6.47 -2.29
N LEU A 116 1.65 -5.96 -1.06
CA LEU A 116 1.12 -4.67 -0.65
C LEU A 116 2.32 -3.80 -0.27
N ILE A 117 2.59 -2.78 -1.10
CA ILE A 117 3.77 -1.94 -0.99
C ILE A 117 3.43 -0.71 -0.17
N THR A 118 4.11 -0.49 0.96
CA THR A 118 3.76 0.57 1.91
C THR A 118 4.94 1.11 2.71
N TRP A 119 4.85 2.38 3.12
CA TRP A 119 5.68 2.96 4.19
C TRP A 119 4.94 3.11 5.54
N ASN A 120 3.68 2.67 5.65
CA ASN A 120 2.90 2.71 6.89
C ASN A 120 3.25 1.50 7.79
N PHE A 121 4.38 1.60 8.50
CA PHE A 121 4.81 0.60 9.49
C PHE A 121 4.01 0.58 10.78
N LYS A 122 3.11 1.56 10.98
CA LYS A 122 2.35 1.68 12.22
C LYS A 122 1.12 0.77 12.19
N HIS A 123 0.44 0.75 11.06
CA HIS A 123 -0.88 0.13 10.92
C HIS A 123 -0.96 -0.93 9.82
N ILE A 124 -0.08 -0.89 8.83
CA ILE A 124 -0.04 -1.88 7.74
C ILE A 124 1.16 -2.80 7.91
N ALA A 125 2.37 -2.34 7.59
CA ALA A 125 3.61 -3.13 7.66
C ALA A 125 4.18 -3.25 9.09
N ASN A 126 3.32 -3.44 10.09
CA ASN A 126 3.74 -3.58 11.48
C ASN A 126 4.10 -5.06 11.80
N PRO A 127 5.37 -5.39 12.05
CA PRO A 127 5.80 -6.78 12.25
C PRO A 127 5.21 -7.42 13.52
N ILE A 128 4.85 -6.62 14.54
CA ILE A 128 4.29 -7.11 15.80
C ILE A 128 2.91 -7.74 15.58
N ILE A 129 2.09 -7.14 14.71
CA ILE A 129 0.73 -7.61 14.43
C ILE A 129 0.64 -8.52 13.20
N ARG A 130 1.70 -8.59 12.38
CA ARG A 130 1.71 -9.31 11.08
C ARG A 130 1.22 -10.76 11.18
N GLN A 131 1.64 -11.50 12.20
CA GLN A 131 1.20 -12.89 12.35
C GLN A 131 -0.29 -13.00 12.71
N ARG A 132 -0.79 -12.11 13.56
CA ARG A 132 -2.22 -12.06 13.91
C ARG A 132 -3.07 -11.60 12.73
N LEU A 133 -2.56 -10.62 11.96
CA LEU A 133 -3.16 -10.17 10.71
C LEU A 133 -3.31 -11.33 9.72
N ARG A 134 -2.23 -12.10 9.51
CA ARG A 134 -2.24 -13.30 8.65
C ARG A 134 -3.29 -14.31 9.12
N GLN A 135 -3.39 -14.55 10.42
CA GLN A 135 -4.39 -15.48 10.98
C GLN A 135 -5.83 -14.99 10.74
N GLU A 136 -6.14 -13.72 11.03
CA GLU A 136 -7.50 -13.19 10.83
C GLU A 136 -7.92 -13.13 9.35
N VAL A 137 -6.98 -12.80 8.45
CA VAL A 137 -7.21 -12.84 7.01
C VAL A 137 -7.46 -14.28 6.54
N ALA A 138 -6.66 -15.24 7.01
CA ALA A 138 -6.85 -16.65 6.71
C ALA A 138 -8.17 -17.22 7.25
N LEU A 139 -8.57 -16.82 8.45
CA LEU A 139 -9.88 -17.18 9.02
C LEU A 139 -11.05 -16.59 8.22
N SER A 140 -10.80 -15.62 7.34
CA SER A 140 -11.79 -15.03 6.43
C SER A 140 -11.77 -15.67 5.04
N GLY A 141 -10.90 -16.66 4.81
CA GLY A 141 -10.79 -17.37 3.54
C GLY A 141 -9.81 -16.76 2.53
N TYR A 142 -9.04 -15.74 2.93
CA TYR A 142 -8.10 -15.03 2.04
C TYR A 142 -6.65 -15.25 2.47
N ALA A 143 -5.71 -14.86 1.61
CA ALA A 143 -4.29 -14.80 1.93
C ALA A 143 -3.87 -13.36 2.26
N LEU A 144 -2.99 -13.20 3.24
CA LEU A 144 -2.37 -11.91 3.48
C LEU A 144 -1.25 -11.68 2.44
N PRO A 145 -1.27 -10.57 1.68
CA PRO A 145 -0.18 -10.23 0.77
C PRO A 145 1.14 -10.09 1.53
N VAL A 146 2.25 -10.18 0.79
CA VAL A 146 3.55 -9.76 1.32
C VAL A 146 3.50 -8.25 1.55
N LEU A 147 3.47 -7.86 2.82
CA LEU A 147 3.62 -6.47 3.23
C LEU A 147 5.11 -6.12 3.16
N CYS A 148 5.47 -5.19 2.28
CA CYS A 148 6.85 -4.78 2.08
C CYS A 148 6.94 -3.30 1.72
N THR A 149 8.15 -2.78 1.81
CA THR A 149 8.53 -1.45 1.34
C THR A 149 9.04 -1.51 -0.11
N PRO A 150 9.12 -0.37 -0.82
CA PRO A 150 9.83 -0.28 -2.09
C PRO A 150 11.29 -0.75 -1.98
N GLU A 151 11.96 -0.46 -0.87
CA GLU A 151 13.36 -0.85 -0.63
C GLU A 151 13.54 -2.36 -0.61
N GLU A 152 12.63 -3.11 0.03
CA GLU A 152 12.65 -4.58 0.05
C GLU A 152 12.40 -5.23 -1.31
N LEU A 153 11.90 -4.47 -2.30
CA LEU A 153 11.65 -4.94 -3.66
C LEU A 153 12.75 -4.56 -4.65
N LEU A 154 13.71 -3.72 -4.24
CA LEU A 154 14.91 -3.49 -5.01
C LEU A 154 15.81 -4.71 -4.87
N SER A 155 16.04 -5.43 -5.97
CA SER A 155 17.03 -6.50 -6.00
C SER A 155 18.42 -5.91 -5.96
N ASP A 156 19.25 -6.35 -5.02
CA ASP A 156 20.69 -6.15 -5.07
C ASP A 156 21.26 -6.98 -6.23
N GLU A 157 21.15 -6.53 -7.48
CA GLU A 157 21.91 -7.12 -8.60
C GLU A 157 23.40 -6.73 -8.58
N ASN A 158 23.93 -6.27 -7.43
CA ASN A 158 25.30 -5.84 -7.23
C ASN A 158 26.04 -6.58 -6.10
N ASP A 159 25.79 -7.88 -5.92
CA ASP A 159 26.66 -8.78 -5.16
C ASP A 159 27.30 -9.86 -6.07
#